data_AF-A0A2E6KFC2-F1
#
_entry.id   AF-A0A2E6KFC2-F1
#
_cell.length_a   1.000
_cell.length_b   1.000
_cell.length_c   1.000
_cell.angle_alpha   90.00
_cell.angle_beta   90.00
_cell.angle_gamma   90.00
#
_symmetry.space_group_name_H-M   'P 1'
#
loop_
_entity.id
_entity.type
_entity.pdbx_description
1 polymer ?
#
loop_
_entity_poly.entity_id
_entity_poly.type
_entity_poly.pdbx_seq_one_letter_code
_entity_poly.pdbx_strand_id
1 'polypeptide(L)'
;MAKDTEHMILYKCRRTLRTQRMPYNPTGDVISPFDGVSPMDPMEIRYKCLKCGHLAWVEAGSTGKSCHKCGYRIFIKPRKPGQHKILKAE
;
A
#
# COMPACT_ATOMS: atom_id res chain seq x y z
N MET A 1 9.20 -17.65 4.66
CA MET A 1 8.79 -16.22 4.68
C MET A 1 8.95 -15.70 3.26
N ALA A 2 7.90 -15.84 2.43
CA ALA A 2 8.05 -15.74 0.98
C ALA A 2 7.23 -14.55 0.42
N LYS A 3 7.96 -13.63 -0.23
CA LYS A 3 7.59 -12.97 -1.49
C LYS A 3 6.52 -11.86 -1.47
N ASP A 4 6.42 -11.08 -0.40
CA ASP A 4 5.59 -9.87 -0.42
C ASP A 4 6.25 -8.69 -1.16
N THR A 5 7.58 -8.71 -1.28
CA THR A 5 8.41 -7.71 -1.98
C THR A 5 8.45 -7.87 -3.50
N GLU A 6 7.96 -8.98 -4.05
CA GLU A 6 7.94 -9.23 -5.50
C GLU A 6 6.64 -8.79 -6.18
N HIS A 7 5.64 -8.32 -5.42
CA HIS A 7 4.40 -7.85 -6.02
C HIS A 7 4.63 -6.52 -6.75
N MET A 8 4.44 -6.52 -8.07
CA MET A 8 4.53 -5.30 -8.87
C MET A 8 3.25 -4.51 -8.73
N ILE A 9 3.34 -3.29 -8.19
CA ILE A 9 2.20 -2.38 -8.07
C ILE A 9 2.38 -1.15 -8.93
N LEU A 10 1.27 -0.49 -9.25
CA LEU A 10 1.29 0.78 -9.95
C LEU A 10 1.70 1.91 -9.00
N TYR A 11 2.69 2.67 -9.40
CA TYR A 11 3.15 3.90 -8.74
C TYR A 11 2.83 5.10 -9.61
N LYS A 12 2.46 6.23 -8.99
CA LYS A 12 2.19 7.50 -9.68
C LYS A 12 3.19 8.56 -9.23
N CYS A 13 3.90 9.17 -10.16
CA CYS A 13 4.77 10.30 -9.86
C CYS A 13 3.95 11.54 -9.47
N ARG A 14 4.29 12.19 -8.36
CA ARG A 14 3.59 13.42 -7.92
C ARG A 14 3.78 14.60 -8.87
N ARG A 15 4.93 14.68 -9.54
CA ARG A 15 5.29 15.81 -10.39
C ARG A 15 4.81 15.62 -11.83
N THR A 16 5.19 14.52 -12.46
CA THR A 16 4.89 14.27 -13.89
C THR A 16 3.53 13.61 -14.10
N LEU A 17 2.87 13.15 -13.02
CA LEU A 17 1.61 12.40 -13.04
C LEU A 17 1.65 11.09 -13.84
N ARG A 18 2.84 10.70 -14.34
CA ARG A 18 3.07 9.43 -15.03
C ARG A 18 2.96 8.28 -14.05
N THR A 19 2.47 7.15 -14.56
CA THR A 19 2.34 5.92 -13.82
C THR A 19 3.35 4.87 -14.30
N GLN A 20 3.84 4.05 -13.39
CA GLN A 20 4.77 2.97 -13.71
C GLN A 20 4.58 1.78 -12.77
N ARG A 21 4.73 0.57 -13.29
CA ARG A 21 4.74 -0.66 -12.49
C ARG A 21 6.13 -0.92 -11.93
N MET A 22 6.22 -1.05 -10.61
CA MET A 22 7.47 -1.26 -9.89
C MET A 22 7.23 -2.23 -8.73
N PRO A 23 8.25 -2.95 -8.24
CA PRO A 23 8.10 -3.80 -7.06
C PRO A 23 7.64 -2.98 -5.86
N TYR A 24 6.73 -3.55 -5.07
CA TYR A 24 6.24 -2.90 -3.87
C TYR A 24 7.37 -2.64 -2.87
N ASN A 25 7.58 -1.36 -2.57
CA ASN A 25 8.46 -0.92 -1.50
C ASN A 25 7.63 -0.60 -0.23
N PRO A 26 7.78 -1.39 0.86
CA PRO A 26 7.06 -1.16 2.11
C PRO A 26 7.45 0.15 2.83
N THR A 27 8.65 0.67 2.58
CA THR A 27 9.13 1.93 3.16
C THR A 27 8.38 3.12 2.52
N GLY A 28 7.97 2.99 1.26
CA GLY A 28 7.24 4.02 0.52
C GLY A 28 8.12 5.14 -0.05
N ASP A 29 9.43 5.05 0.13
CA ASP A 29 10.43 5.93 -0.47
C ASP A 29 10.78 5.43 -1.87
N VAL A 30 9.90 5.73 -2.83
CA VAL A 30 10.10 5.39 -4.25
C VAL A 30 10.29 6.69 -5.01
N ILE A 31 11.41 6.81 -5.71
CA ILE A 31 11.73 7.95 -6.57
C ILE A 31 11.40 7.59 -8.02
N SER A 32 10.84 8.55 -8.75
CA SER A 32 10.47 8.38 -10.15
C SER A 32 11.71 8.19 -11.02
N PRO A 33 11.77 7.15 -11.87
CA PRO A 33 12.86 7.01 -12.84
C PRO A 33 12.70 7.95 -14.06
N PHE A 34 11.55 8.62 -14.18
CA PHE A 34 11.31 9.59 -15.26
C PHE A 34 12.08 10.89 -15.09
N ASP A 35 12.25 11.33 -13.84
CA ASP A 35 12.85 12.62 -13.51
C ASP A 35 13.92 12.52 -12.42
N GLY A 36 14.06 11.35 -11.76
CA GLY A 36 15.16 11.04 -10.87
C GLY A 36 15.10 11.73 -9.50
N VAL A 37 14.10 12.57 -9.25
CA VAL A 37 14.01 13.37 -8.02
C VAL A 37 12.63 13.34 -7.37
N SER A 38 11.55 13.13 -8.12
CA SER A 38 10.20 13.25 -7.57
C SER A 38 9.77 11.96 -6.86
N PRO A 39 9.11 12.06 -5.69
CA PRO A 39 8.52 10.91 -5.04
C PRO A 39 7.33 10.35 -5.83
N MET A 40 7.14 9.03 -5.74
CA MET A 40 6.02 8.31 -6.30
C MET A 40 5.09 7.76 -5.21
N ASP A 41 3.79 7.89 -5.41
CA ASP A 41 2.77 7.32 -4.53
C ASP A 41 2.33 5.92 -5.02
N PRO A 42 2.23 4.93 -4.12
CA PRO A 42 1.66 3.63 -4.46
C PRO A 42 0.15 3.77 -4.70
N MET A 43 -0.31 3.38 -5.87
CA MET A 43 -1.72 3.34 -6.23
C MET A 43 -2.43 2.08 -5.73
N GLU A 44 -1.68 1.08 -5.26
CA GLU A 44 -2.23 -0.12 -4.64
C GLU A 44 -1.71 -0.26 -3.21
N ILE A 45 -2.63 -0.55 -2.30
CA ILE A 45 -2.36 -0.68 -0.88
C ILE A 45 -2.72 -2.10 -0.46
N ARG A 46 -1.79 -2.73 0.25
CA ARG A 46 -2.06 -4.01 0.88
C ARG A 46 -3.00 -3.82 2.07
N TYR A 47 -4.03 -4.64 2.17
CA TYR A 47 -4.98 -4.67 3.27
C TYR A 47 -5.03 -6.04 3.91
N LYS A 48 -5.27 -6.08 5.23
CA LYS A 48 -5.53 -7.31 5.99
C LYS A 48 -7.00 -7.34 6.42
N CYS A 49 -7.68 -8.44 6.12
CA CYS A 49 -9.03 -8.70 6.63
C CYS A 49 -8.98 -8.91 8.15
N LEU A 50 -9.82 -8.21 8.91
CA LEU A 50 -9.88 -8.33 10.37
C LEU A 50 -10.45 -9.68 10.86
N LYS A 51 -11.32 -10.32 10.08
CA LYS A 51 -11.97 -11.57 10.48
C LYS A 51 -11.12 -12.80 10.19
N CYS A 52 -10.62 -12.95 8.97
CA CYS A 52 -9.91 -14.17 8.54
C CYS A 52 -8.40 -13.97 8.33
N GLY A 53 -7.89 -12.74 8.50
CA GLY A 53 -6.48 -12.43 8.32
C GLY A 53 -5.98 -12.45 6.87
N HIS A 54 -6.85 -12.71 5.89
CA HIS A 54 -6.47 -12.73 4.47
C HIS A 54 -5.91 -11.37 4.02
N LEU A 55 -4.80 -11.41 3.28
CA LEU A 55 -4.11 -10.24 2.74
C LEU A 55 -4.52 -10.05 1.29
N ALA A 56 -4.95 -8.86 0.92
CA ALA A 56 -5.33 -8.52 -0.45
C ALA A 56 -4.76 -7.16 -0.85
N TRP A 57 -4.33 -7.05 -2.11
CA TRP A 57 -3.98 -5.79 -2.73
C TRP A 57 -5.25 -5.11 -3.20
N VAL A 58 -5.39 -3.83 -2.88
CA VAL A 58 -6.55 -3.04 -3.27
C VAL A 58 -6.10 -1.66 -3.71
N GLU A 59 -6.71 -1.16 -4.77
CA GLU A 59 -6.48 0.20 -5.25
C GLU A 59 -6.74 1.25 -4.15
N ALA A 60 -5.86 2.23 -4.10
CA ALA A 60 -5.90 3.35 -3.18
C ALA A 60 -7.12 4.23 -3.52
N GLY A 61 -8.04 4.37 -2.56
CA GLY A 61 -9.25 5.16 -2.75
C GLY A 61 -10.52 4.36 -3.03
N SER A 62 -10.45 3.04 -3.26
CA SER A 62 -11.68 2.25 -3.41
C SER A 62 -12.44 2.10 -2.08
N THR A 63 -13.70 2.53 -2.07
CA THR A 63 -14.65 2.38 -0.96
C THR A 63 -15.40 1.04 -1.04
N GLY A 64 -15.86 0.50 0.09
CA GLY A 64 -16.82 -0.61 0.09
C GLY A 64 -16.30 -2.01 -0.25
N LYS A 65 -14.99 -2.23 -0.15
CA LYS A 65 -14.33 -3.54 -0.39
C LYS A 65 -14.77 -4.63 0.62
N SER A 66 -14.82 -5.88 0.15
CA SER A 66 -15.17 -7.09 0.93
C SER A 66 -14.09 -8.16 0.76
N CYS A 67 -13.79 -8.92 1.83
CA CYS A 67 -12.77 -9.96 1.78
C CYS A 67 -13.23 -11.12 0.91
N HIS A 68 -12.52 -11.38 -0.19
CA HIS A 68 -12.86 -12.46 -1.12
C HIS A 68 -12.92 -13.84 -0.45
N LYS A 69 -12.15 -14.05 0.62
CA LYS A 69 -12.13 -15.33 1.35
C LYS A 69 -13.31 -15.53 2.31
N CYS A 70 -13.90 -14.47 2.86
CA CYS A 70 -14.90 -14.61 3.94
C CYS A 70 -16.07 -13.61 3.91
N GLY A 71 -16.14 -12.76 2.90
CA GLY A 71 -17.17 -11.73 2.72
C GLY A 71 -17.08 -10.51 3.65
N TYR A 72 -16.13 -10.48 4.60
CA TYR A 72 -16.08 -9.43 5.63
C TYR A 72 -15.55 -8.08 5.10
N ARG A 73 -16.17 -6.95 5.50
CA ARG A 73 -15.92 -5.61 4.92
C ARG A 73 -14.84 -4.79 5.60
N ILE A 74 -14.40 -5.17 6.81
CA ILE A 74 -13.43 -4.36 7.56
C ILE A 74 -12.00 -4.79 7.21
N PHE A 75 -11.27 -3.85 6.60
CA PHE A 75 -9.88 -4.00 6.17
C PHE A 75 -8.99 -2.97 6.84
N ILE A 76 -7.90 -3.43 7.44
CA ILE A 76 -6.89 -2.55 8.01
C ILE A 76 -5.66 -2.50 7.10
N LYS A 77 -5.15 -1.30 6.84
CA LYS A 77 -3.84 -1.14 6.21
C LYS A 77 -2.79 -1.64 7.21
N PRO A 78 -1.95 -2.63 6.87
CA PRO A 78 -0.83 -3.03 7.71
C PRO A 78 0.00 -1.78 8.00
N ARG A 79 0.20 -1.47 9.30
CA ARG A 79 1.00 -0.31 9.66
C ARG A 79 2.42 -0.52 9.16
N LYS A 80 3.05 0.54 8.64
CA LYS A 80 4.49 0.53 8.39
C LYS A 80 5.21 0.14 9.69
N PRO A 81 6.14 -0.83 9.67
CA PRO A 81 7.04 -1.01 10.80
C PRO A 81 7.93 0.25 10.86
N GLY A 82 7.65 1.18 11.78
CA GLY A 82 8.55 2.33 12.00
C GLY A 82 7.91 3.67 12.37
N GLN A 83 6.60 3.86 12.24
CA GLN A 83 5.96 5.09 12.75
C GLN A 83 4.78 4.75 13.66
N HIS A 84 5.13 4.40 14.90
CA HIS A 84 4.21 4.56 16.01
C HIS A 84 4.14 6.06 16.31
N LYS A 85 3.04 6.73 15.93
CA LYS A 85 2.67 7.95 16.65
C LYS A 85 2.34 7.51 18.07
N ILE A 86 3.24 7.76 19.00
CA ILE A 86 2.96 7.69 20.43
C ILE A 86 1.89 8.75 20.66
N LEU A 87 0.64 8.31 20.82
CA LEU A 87 -0.41 9.17 21.35
C LEU A 87 0.01 9.48 22.79
N LYS A 88 0.51 10.69 23.05
CA LYS A 88 0.60 11.18 24.41
C LYS A 88 -0.83 11.30 24.92
N ALA A 89 -1.20 10.43 25.86
CA ALA A 89 -2.30 10.69 26.75
C ALA A 89 -1.74 11.64 27.81
N GLU A 90 -2.18 12.89 27.78
CA GLU A 90 -2.16 13.80 28.91
C GLU A 90 -3.45 14.60 28.89
#